data_AF-A0A3C0Q978-F1
#
_entry.id   AF-A0A3C0Q978-F1
#
_cell.length_a   1.000
_cell.length_b   1.000
_cell.length_c   1.000
_cell.angle_alpha   90.00
_cell.angle_beta   90.00
_cell.angle_gamma   90.00
#
_symmetry.space_group_name_H-M   'P 1'
#
loop_
_entity.id
_entity.type
_entity.pdbx_description
1 polymer ?
#
loop_
_entity_poly.entity_id
_entity_poly.type
_entity_poly.pdbx_seq_one_letter_code
_entity_poly.pdbx_strand_id
1 'polypeptide(L)'
;MNPSIPPRNGSAWLAWSALLCVSIYLSGCSTFSDWRSSSTRSAPPTTPSDRFLLPPEGTDVVGMVQIATARHEDTLSDIARRYDLGYEEIVAANPGMDPWLPGEGTQVVLPTQFVLPDAPREGLVLNLAAMRLFYYPLPGADEPPRLITHPIGIGREGWRTP
;
A
#
# COMPACT_ATOMS: atom_id res chain seq x y z
N MET A 1 44.15 5.69 -72.07
CA MET A 1 43.04 6.04 -71.18
C MET A 1 42.48 4.77 -70.55
N ASN A 2 42.62 4.63 -69.21
CA ASN A 2 42.04 3.65 -68.25
C ASN A 2 42.16 2.14 -68.60
N PRO A 3 42.29 1.17 -67.65
CA PRO A 3 42.32 1.27 -66.18
C PRO A 3 43.43 0.43 -65.49
N SER A 4 43.60 0.60 -64.18
CA SER A 4 43.87 -0.54 -63.28
C SER A 4 43.74 -0.13 -61.82
N ILE A 5 42.94 -0.92 -61.11
CA ILE A 5 42.54 -0.80 -59.71
C ILE A 5 43.72 -1.18 -58.80
N PRO A 6 44.04 -0.41 -57.74
CA PRO A 6 45.07 -0.82 -56.78
C PRO A 6 44.57 -1.89 -55.80
N PRO A 7 45.47 -2.72 -55.25
CA PRO A 7 45.14 -3.98 -54.60
C PRO A 7 44.53 -3.84 -53.20
N ARG A 8 43.67 -4.82 -52.88
CA ARG A 8 42.95 -5.00 -51.61
C ARG A 8 43.92 -5.48 -50.53
N ASN A 9 44.47 -4.55 -49.74
CA ASN A 9 45.39 -4.87 -48.64
C ASN A 9 44.59 -5.31 -47.39
N GLY A 10 44.49 -6.62 -47.19
CA GLY A 10 43.59 -7.28 -46.23
C GLY A 10 44.04 -7.29 -44.77
N SER A 11 45.05 -6.51 -44.38
CA SER A 11 45.58 -6.51 -43.00
C SER A 11 45.08 -5.36 -42.12
N ALA A 12 44.54 -4.28 -42.71
CA ALA A 12 44.08 -3.12 -41.95
C ALA A 12 42.73 -3.35 -41.24
N TRP A 13 41.87 -4.21 -41.79
CA TRP A 13 40.54 -4.50 -41.21
C TRP A 13 40.62 -5.33 -39.94
N LEU A 14 41.59 -6.24 -39.81
CA LEU A 14 41.75 -7.08 -38.62
C LEU A 14 42.29 -6.31 -37.41
N ALA A 15 43.13 -5.30 -37.65
CA ALA A 15 43.68 -4.45 -36.58
C ALA A 15 42.61 -3.53 -35.96
N TRP A 16 41.69 -3.00 -36.78
CA TRP A 16 40.60 -2.15 -36.29
C TRP A 16 39.50 -2.95 -35.57
N SER A 17 39.22 -4.18 -36.02
CA SER A 17 38.29 -5.10 -35.33
C SER A 17 38.78 -5.52 -33.94
N ALA A 18 40.10 -5.70 -33.77
CA ALA A 18 40.67 -6.08 -32.48
C ALA A 18 40.63 -4.94 -31.45
N LEU A 19 40.85 -3.68 -31.88
CA LEU A 19 40.80 -2.50 -31.00
C LEU A 19 39.37 -2.14 -30.55
N LEU A 20 38.35 -2.38 -31.39
CA LEU A 20 36.95 -2.17 -31.01
C LEU A 20 36.47 -3.22 -30.00
N CYS A 21 36.91 -4.47 -30.11
CA CYS A 21 36.56 -5.54 -29.17
C CYS A 21 37.21 -5.37 -27.79
N VAL A 22 38.45 -4.91 -27.69
CA VAL A 22 39.13 -4.73 -26.38
C VAL A 22 38.45 -3.63 -25.53
N SER A 23 37.90 -2.60 -26.16
CA SER A 23 37.19 -1.53 -25.43
C SER A 23 35.84 -1.98 -24.83
N ILE A 24 35.20 -2.98 -25.44
CA ILE A 24 33.95 -3.57 -24.93
C ILE A 24 34.24 -4.46 -23.70
N TYR A 25 35.41 -5.11 -23.63
CA TYR A 25 35.78 -5.97 -22.49
C TYR A 25 36.27 -5.21 -21.24
N LEU A 26 36.76 -3.96 -21.37
CA LEU A 26 37.16 -3.16 -20.20
C LEU A 26 36.05 -2.28 -19.60
N SER A 27 34.87 -2.19 -20.23
CA SER A 27 33.71 -1.47 -19.66
C SER A 27 32.80 -2.40 -18.82
N GLY A 28 33.34 -3.55 -18.40
CA GLY A 28 32.66 -4.48 -17.51
C GLY A 28 32.29 -3.82 -16.18
N CYS A 29 30.98 -3.69 -15.96
CA CYS A 29 30.30 -3.61 -14.66
C CYS A 29 30.12 -2.25 -13.96
N SER A 30 30.07 -1.12 -14.67
CA SER A 30 29.46 0.11 -14.08
C SER A 30 28.02 0.38 -14.55
N THR A 31 27.60 -0.16 -15.70
CA THR A 31 26.25 0.07 -16.25
C THR A 31 25.12 -0.75 -15.58
N PHE A 32 25.45 -1.67 -14.66
CA PHE A 32 24.44 -2.51 -13.98
C PHE A 32 24.25 -2.18 -12.49
N SER A 33 24.77 -1.04 -12.02
CA SER A 33 24.62 -0.60 -10.63
C SER A 33 23.30 0.15 -10.34
N ASP A 34 22.49 0.45 -11.35
CA ASP A 34 21.22 1.19 -11.17
C ASP A 34 20.05 0.33 -10.67
N TRP A 35 20.21 -1.00 -10.63
CA TRP A 35 19.15 -1.91 -10.17
C TRP A 35 18.95 -1.89 -8.64
N ARG A 36 19.89 -1.28 -7.89
CA ARG A 36 19.79 -1.13 -6.44
C ARG A 36 19.25 0.25 -6.07
N SER A 37 18.27 0.74 -6.83
CA SER A 37 17.37 1.77 -6.32
C SER A 37 16.58 1.12 -5.20
N SER A 38 17.00 1.44 -3.98
CA SER A 38 16.32 1.12 -2.74
C SER A 38 14.83 1.41 -2.90
N SER A 39 14.03 0.34 -2.96
CA SER A 39 12.68 0.40 -2.44
C SER A 39 12.81 0.75 -0.96
N THR A 40 12.94 2.03 -0.65
CA THR A 40 12.58 2.54 0.66
C THR A 40 11.10 2.25 0.75
N ARG A 41 10.76 1.06 1.26
CA ARG A 41 9.42 0.77 1.74
C ARG A 41 9.25 1.80 2.85
N SER A 42 8.69 2.96 2.52
CA SER A 42 8.21 3.91 3.51
C SER A 42 7.48 3.05 4.52
N ALA A 43 7.92 3.04 5.77
CA ALA A 43 7.15 2.42 6.82
C ALA A 43 5.73 2.97 6.66
N PRO A 44 4.68 2.11 6.64
CA PRO A 44 3.33 2.62 6.56
C PRO A 44 3.16 3.65 7.68
N PRO A 45 2.45 4.76 7.42
CA PRO A 45 2.21 5.74 8.45
C PRO A 45 1.63 5.00 9.67
N THR A 46 2.30 5.11 10.81
CA THR A 46 1.81 4.53 12.08
C THR A 46 0.59 5.29 12.59
N THR A 47 0.16 6.33 11.89
CA THR A 47 -1.01 7.12 12.18
C THR A 47 -2.27 6.33 11.82
N PRO A 48 -3.13 6.02 12.79
CA PRO A 48 -4.51 5.63 12.52
C PRO A 48 -5.12 6.66 11.57
N SER A 49 -5.60 6.22 10.41
CA SER A 49 -6.28 7.11 9.48
C SER A 49 -7.70 6.63 9.32
N ASP A 50 -8.61 7.34 9.97
CA ASP A 50 -10.05 7.32 9.71
C ASP A 50 -10.39 8.13 8.45
N ARG A 51 -9.47 9.00 7.99
CA ARG A 51 -9.65 9.90 6.85
C ARG A 51 -8.83 9.46 5.64
N PHE A 52 -9.44 9.53 4.46
CA PHE A 52 -8.85 9.14 3.18
C PHE A 52 -9.16 10.18 2.12
N LEU A 53 -8.27 10.33 1.13
CA LEU A 53 -8.65 10.97 -0.13
C LEU A 53 -9.55 10.01 -0.90
N LEU A 54 -10.57 10.54 -1.55
CA LEU A 54 -11.45 9.71 -2.37
C LEU A 54 -10.65 9.21 -3.59
N PRO A 55 -10.63 7.90 -3.86
CA PRO A 55 -9.88 7.37 -4.99
C PRO A 55 -10.55 7.80 -6.31
N PRO A 56 -9.79 7.81 -7.42
CA PRO A 56 -10.35 8.05 -8.75
C PRO A 56 -11.50 7.09 -9.08
N GLU A 57 -12.34 7.49 -10.03
CA GLU A 57 -13.40 6.65 -10.57
C GLU A 57 -12.85 5.29 -11.03
N GLY A 58 -13.60 4.22 -10.75
CA GLY A 58 -13.19 2.84 -11.04
C GLY A 58 -12.24 2.21 -10.02
N THR A 59 -11.87 2.93 -8.95
CA THR A 59 -11.18 2.36 -7.79
C THR A 59 -12.04 2.46 -6.54
N ASP A 60 -12.31 1.33 -5.90
CA ASP A 60 -13.17 1.23 -4.71
C ASP A 60 -12.42 0.78 -3.46
N VAL A 61 -11.09 0.88 -3.45
CA VAL A 61 -10.27 0.46 -2.31
C VAL A 61 -9.48 1.65 -1.78
N VAL A 62 -9.54 1.85 -0.47
CA VAL A 62 -8.78 2.89 0.26
C VAL A 62 -8.01 2.29 1.42
N GLY A 63 -6.98 2.99 1.87
CA GLY A 63 -6.14 2.54 2.97
C GLY A 63 -5.26 1.34 2.60
N MET A 64 -4.63 0.76 3.62
CA MET A 64 -3.69 -0.36 3.49
C MET A 64 -3.75 -1.21 4.75
N VAL A 65 -3.51 -2.52 4.62
CA VAL A 65 -3.35 -3.40 5.78
C VAL A 65 -2.11 -2.98 6.58
N GLN A 66 -2.25 -2.90 7.89
CA GLN A 66 -1.18 -2.56 8.82
C GLN A 66 -0.90 -3.72 9.78
N ILE A 67 0.25 -3.69 10.44
CA ILE A 67 0.61 -4.61 11.51
C ILE A 67 0.97 -3.78 12.74
N ALA A 68 0.36 -4.09 13.89
CA ALA A 68 0.76 -3.55 15.19
C ALA A 68 1.45 -4.62 16.03
N THR A 69 2.42 -4.22 16.83
CA THR A 69 3.02 -5.09 17.84
C THR A 69 2.30 -4.89 19.16
N ALA A 70 1.73 -5.97 19.71
CA ALA A 70 1.04 -5.94 20.99
C ALA A 70 2.01 -5.70 22.16
N ARG A 71 1.59 -4.88 23.11
CA ARG A 71 2.26 -4.66 24.40
C ARG A 71 1.78 -5.67 25.43
N HIS A 72 2.48 -5.77 26.55
CA HIS A 72 2.21 -6.75 27.62
C HIS A 72 0.74 -6.79 28.07
N GLU A 73 0.12 -5.63 28.22
CA GLU A 73 -1.25 -5.50 28.73
C GLU A 73 -2.28 -5.15 27.64
N ASP A 74 -1.89 -5.18 26.36
CA ASP A 74 -2.84 -4.85 25.29
C ASP A 74 -3.88 -5.96 25.14
N THR A 75 -5.17 -5.59 25.10
CA THR A 75 -6.22 -6.43 24.51
C THR A 75 -6.37 -6.12 23.02
N LEU A 76 -7.03 -6.99 22.25
CA LEU A 76 -7.42 -6.64 20.87
C LEU A 76 -8.34 -5.41 20.82
N SER A 77 -9.20 -5.23 21.83
CA SER A 77 -10.06 -4.04 21.95
C SER A 77 -9.26 -2.75 22.15
N ASP A 78 -8.18 -2.80 22.94
CA ASP A 78 -7.31 -1.64 23.16
C ASP A 78 -6.56 -1.25 21.90
N ILE A 79 -6.06 -2.26 21.16
CA ILE A 79 -5.43 -2.06 19.86
C ILE A 79 -6.47 -1.49 18.88
N ALA A 80 -7.64 -2.10 18.76
CA ALA A 80 -8.69 -1.65 17.85
C ALA A 80 -9.08 -0.19 18.08
N ARG A 81 -9.27 0.21 19.34
CA ARG A 81 -9.57 1.60 19.72
C ARG A 81 -8.46 2.57 19.33
N ARG A 82 -7.19 2.19 19.48
CA ARG A 82 -6.07 3.04 19.03
C ARG A 82 -6.07 3.24 17.52
N TYR A 83 -6.60 2.30 16.75
CA TYR A 83 -6.57 2.29 15.28
C TYR A 83 -7.92 2.57 14.60
N ASP A 84 -8.94 2.99 15.36
CA ASP A 84 -10.32 3.22 14.85
C ASP A 84 -10.92 1.99 14.13
N LEU A 85 -10.77 0.83 14.78
CA LEU A 85 -11.30 -0.46 14.32
C LEU A 85 -12.41 -0.97 15.23
N GLY A 86 -13.33 -1.74 14.65
CA GLY A 86 -14.33 -2.47 15.41
C GLY A 86 -13.75 -3.71 16.11
N TYR A 87 -14.39 -4.13 17.20
CA TYR A 87 -14.00 -5.38 17.90
C TYR A 87 -14.14 -6.61 16.99
N GLU A 88 -15.31 -6.79 16.37
CA GLU A 88 -15.57 -7.87 15.42
C GLU A 88 -14.57 -7.87 14.27
N GLU A 89 -14.25 -6.69 13.76
CA GLU A 89 -13.32 -6.48 12.65
C GLU A 89 -11.89 -6.93 12.99
N ILE A 90 -11.34 -6.53 14.14
CA ILE A 90 -9.98 -6.93 14.53
C ILE A 90 -9.90 -8.42 14.89
N VAL A 91 -10.94 -8.97 15.51
CA VAL A 91 -11.00 -10.40 15.88
C VAL A 91 -11.07 -11.26 14.62
N ALA A 92 -11.93 -10.89 13.66
CA ALA A 92 -12.05 -11.60 12.39
C ALA A 92 -10.75 -11.59 11.57
N ALA A 93 -9.98 -10.50 11.63
CA ALA A 93 -8.68 -10.39 10.97
C ALA A 93 -7.57 -11.25 11.61
N ASN A 94 -7.74 -11.68 12.86
CA ASN A 94 -6.73 -12.40 13.65
C ASN A 94 -7.28 -13.73 14.21
N PRO A 95 -7.66 -14.69 13.35
CA PRO A 95 -8.24 -15.94 13.79
C PRO A 95 -7.28 -16.75 14.69
N GLY A 96 -7.79 -17.23 15.82
CA GLY A 96 -7.03 -18.04 16.78
C GLY A 96 -6.15 -17.24 17.74
N MET A 97 -6.11 -15.92 17.62
CA MET A 97 -5.47 -15.05 18.62
C MET A 97 -6.38 -14.87 19.84
N ASP A 98 -5.81 -14.91 21.05
CA ASP A 98 -6.54 -14.59 22.27
C ASP A 98 -6.92 -13.09 22.27
N PRO A 99 -8.22 -12.72 22.27
CA PRO A 99 -8.64 -11.33 22.24
C PRO A 99 -8.30 -10.53 23.50
N TRP A 100 -8.11 -11.20 24.62
CA TRP A 100 -7.87 -10.59 25.94
C TRP A 100 -6.40 -10.50 26.28
N LEU A 101 -5.60 -11.43 25.77
CA LEU A 101 -4.15 -11.42 25.99
C LEU A 101 -3.40 -11.97 24.76
N PRO A 102 -3.26 -11.17 23.68
CA PRO A 102 -2.47 -11.54 22.50
C PRO A 102 -1.01 -11.87 22.82
N GLY A 103 -0.49 -11.34 23.94
CA GLY A 103 0.89 -11.50 24.38
C GLY A 103 1.82 -10.41 23.83
N GLU A 104 2.81 -10.03 24.64
CA GLU A 104 3.81 -9.03 24.26
C GLU A 104 4.63 -9.47 23.03
N GLY A 105 4.82 -8.56 22.09
CA GLY A 105 5.59 -8.83 20.86
C GLY A 105 4.79 -9.53 19.76
N THR A 106 3.56 -9.95 20.03
CA THR A 106 2.67 -10.56 19.03
C THR A 106 2.33 -9.55 17.94
N GLN A 107 2.39 -10.00 16.68
CA GLN A 107 1.99 -9.20 15.53
C GLN A 107 0.49 -9.32 15.31
N VAL A 108 -0.21 -8.21 15.40
CA VAL A 108 -1.65 -8.09 15.20
C VAL A 108 -1.92 -7.47 13.84
N VAL A 109 -2.67 -8.18 13.00
CA VAL A 109 -3.12 -7.69 11.69
C VAL A 109 -4.21 -6.67 11.89
N LEU A 110 -4.04 -5.51 11.27
CA LEU A 110 -4.99 -4.41 11.29
C LEU A 110 -5.66 -4.28 9.91
N PRO A 111 -6.98 -4.55 9.79
CA PRO A 111 -7.72 -4.46 8.54
C PRO A 111 -8.04 -3.00 8.15
N THR A 112 -7.05 -2.12 8.14
CA THR A 112 -7.19 -0.69 7.79
C THR A 112 -7.23 -0.42 6.27
N GLN A 113 -7.67 -1.42 5.50
CA GLN A 113 -7.95 -1.33 4.08
C GLN A 113 -9.43 -1.58 3.86
N PHE A 114 -10.11 -0.62 3.25
CA PHE A 114 -11.57 -0.64 3.15
C PHE A 114 -12.00 -0.67 1.70
N VAL A 115 -12.99 -1.51 1.42
CA VAL A 115 -13.74 -1.47 0.16
C VAL A 115 -14.89 -0.48 0.33
N LEU A 116 -15.01 0.46 -0.58
CA LEU A 116 -16.06 1.46 -0.58
C LEU A 116 -17.42 0.80 -0.88
N PRO A 117 -18.50 1.21 -0.20
CA PRO A 117 -19.84 0.68 -0.47
C PRO A 117 -20.27 0.97 -1.91
N ASP A 118 -21.04 0.06 -2.50
CA ASP A 118 -21.77 0.29 -3.75
C ASP A 118 -23.01 1.16 -3.47
N ALA A 119 -22.75 2.46 -3.27
CA ALA A 119 -23.74 3.48 -2.96
C ALA A 119 -23.22 4.85 -3.43
N PRO A 120 -24.09 5.86 -3.58
CA PRO A 120 -23.65 7.24 -3.83
C PRO A 120 -22.63 7.68 -2.78
N ARG A 121 -21.48 8.21 -3.24
CA ARG A 121 -20.39 8.69 -2.39
C ARG A 121 -20.70 10.09 -1.84
N GLU A 122 -21.85 10.21 -1.17
CA GLU A 122 -22.43 11.47 -0.70
C GLU A 122 -23.00 11.30 0.72
N GLY A 123 -22.74 12.28 1.60
CA GLY A 123 -23.31 12.27 2.94
C GLY A 123 -22.86 11.05 3.75
N LEU A 124 -23.80 10.42 4.47
CA LEU A 124 -23.56 9.26 5.34
C LEU A 124 -24.07 7.98 4.69
N VAL A 125 -23.20 6.98 4.60
CA VAL A 125 -23.51 5.63 4.14
C VAL A 125 -23.17 4.63 5.24
N LEU A 126 -24.15 3.84 5.68
CA LEU A 126 -23.93 2.74 6.61
C LEU A 126 -23.75 1.43 5.84
N ASN A 127 -22.65 0.73 6.10
CA ASN A 127 -22.46 -0.64 5.64
C ASN A 127 -22.53 -1.60 6.83
N LEU A 128 -23.66 -2.29 6.96
CA LEU A 128 -23.92 -3.22 8.06
C LEU A 128 -23.07 -4.50 7.97
N ALA A 129 -22.70 -4.94 6.76
CA ALA A 129 -21.84 -6.10 6.58
C ALA A 129 -20.41 -5.81 7.02
N ALA A 130 -19.92 -4.59 6.75
CA ALA A 130 -18.62 -4.13 7.23
C ALA A 130 -18.65 -3.62 8.67
N MET A 131 -19.83 -3.44 9.29
CA MET A 131 -20.00 -2.75 10.57
C MET A 131 -19.29 -1.39 10.60
N ARG A 132 -19.39 -0.63 9.50
CA ARG A 132 -18.73 0.68 9.35
C ARG A 132 -19.65 1.75 8.77
N LEU A 133 -19.43 2.97 9.23
CA LEU A 133 -19.94 4.21 8.67
C LEU A 133 -18.94 4.75 7.64
N PHE A 134 -19.44 5.26 6.52
CA PHE A 134 -18.68 6.00 5.51
C PHE A 134 -19.31 7.39 5.36
N TYR A 135 -18.53 8.43 5.64
CA TYR A 135 -18.95 9.83 5.55
C TYR A 135 -18.17 10.54 4.44
N TYR A 136 -18.91 11.12 3.51
CA TYR A 136 -18.42 11.90 2.38
C TYR A 136 -18.76 13.38 2.61
N PRO A 137 -17.88 14.15 3.29
CA PRO A 137 -18.09 15.58 3.48
C PRO A 137 -18.09 16.31 2.14
N LEU A 138 -18.88 17.38 2.06
CA LEU A 138 -18.83 18.30 0.93
C LEU A 138 -17.42 18.93 0.88
N PRO A 139 -16.71 18.83 -0.26
CA PRO A 139 -15.40 19.45 -0.40
C PRO A 139 -15.53 20.98 -0.40
N GLY A 140 -14.53 21.67 0.18
CA GLY A 140 -14.35 23.11 -0.03
C GLY A 140 -13.95 23.42 -1.47
N ALA A 141 -14.04 24.69 -1.88
CA ALA A 141 -13.84 25.12 -3.27
C ALA A 141 -12.52 24.61 -3.90
N ASP A 142 -11.46 24.49 -3.11
CA ASP A 142 -10.13 24.05 -3.55
C ASP A 142 -9.63 22.80 -2.80
N GLU A 143 -10.53 22.02 -2.19
CA GLU A 143 -10.16 20.83 -1.43
C GLU A 143 -10.50 19.54 -2.18
N PRO A 144 -9.60 18.53 -2.21
CA PRO A 144 -9.93 17.24 -2.80
C PRO A 144 -11.05 16.57 -1.98
N PRO A 145 -11.93 15.79 -2.64
CA PRO A 145 -12.95 15.02 -1.94
C PRO A 145 -12.29 14.02 -0.99
N ARG A 146 -12.90 13.85 0.18
CA ARG A 146 -12.40 12.99 1.25
C ARG A 146 -13.47 11.99 1.66
N LEU A 147 -13.00 10.91 2.24
CA LEU A 147 -13.81 9.93 2.97
C LEU A 147 -13.38 9.95 4.42
N ILE A 148 -14.33 9.85 5.33
CA ILE A 148 -14.10 9.57 6.75
C ILE A 148 -14.86 8.29 7.09
N THR A 149 -14.23 7.33 7.75
CA THR A 149 -14.90 6.08 8.13
C THR A 149 -14.64 5.72 9.59
N HIS A 150 -15.68 5.22 10.25
CA HIS A 150 -15.65 4.80 11.65
C HIS A 150 -16.36 3.46 11.84
N PRO A 151 -15.91 2.62 12.79
CA PRO A 151 -16.64 1.42 13.16
C PRO A 151 -17.97 1.79 13.85
N ILE A 152 -19.00 0.98 13.62
CA ILE A 152 -20.29 1.10 14.28
C ILE A 152 -20.61 -0.17 15.07
N GLY A 153 -21.39 -0.03 16.16
CA GLY A 153 -21.99 -1.14 16.88
C GLY A 153 -23.48 -1.20 16.62
N ILE A 154 -24.05 -2.41 16.58
CA ILE A 154 -25.50 -2.60 16.51
C ILE A 154 -25.99 -2.94 17.93
N GLY A 155 -26.92 -2.13 18.44
CA GLY A 155 -27.62 -2.43 19.69
C GLY A 155 -28.54 -3.64 19.54
N ARG A 156 -28.75 -4.37 20.63
CA ARG A 156 -29.71 -5.50 20.62
C ARG A 156 -31.14 -4.97 20.60
N GLU A 157 -31.94 -5.54 19.71
CA GLU A 157 -33.38 -5.25 19.65
C GLU A 157 -34.04 -5.53 21.02
N GLY A 158 -34.86 -4.58 21.49
CA GLY A 158 -35.51 -4.62 22.82
C GLY A 158 -34.71 -3.98 23.96
N TRP A 159 -33.47 -3.54 23.73
CA TRP A 159 -32.68 -2.77 24.69
C TRP A 159 -32.64 -1.31 24.26
N ARG A 160 -33.28 -0.41 25.00
CA ARG A 160 -33.14 1.04 24.76
C ARG A 160 -31.68 1.41 24.97
N THR A 161 -31.05 2.06 23.99
CA THR A 161 -29.83 2.85 24.21
C THR A 161 -30.13 3.87 25.31
N PRO A 162 -29.36 3.90 26.41
CA PRO A 162 -29.53 4.91 27.45
C PRO A 162 -29.45 6.34 26.92
#